data_AF-A0AAU4X978-F1
#
_entry.id   AF-A0AAU4X978-F1
#
_cell.length_a   1.000
_cell.length_b   1.000
_cell.length_c   1.000
_cell.angle_alpha   90.00
_cell.angle_beta   90.00
_cell.angle_gamma   90.00
#
_symmetry.space_group_name_H-M   'P 1'
#
loop_
_entity.id
_entity.type
_entity.pdbx_description
1 polymer ?
#
loop_
_entity_poly.entity_id
_entity_poly.type
_entity_poly.pdbx_seq_one_letter_code
_entity_poly.pdbx_strand_id
1 'polypeptide(L)'
;MTSSPEKSAEISAESADPVDSLVLHATDNHVSWITLNRPEALNAITPDQRERLIQHLSHASSDPDVRAVVITATGRGFCAGADLRGGSSTGRPPAGERVAGDVARTIRLGAQRLIGAVLDCEKPVIAAVNGTAAGLGAHLALACDLVLAADSAKFIEVFVRRGLVPDGGGAYLLPRLIGPQRAKELMFFGDALTAADAARLGLVNRVVPPDDLEKTARDWAERLATGPTRALALTKQLVNASLDTDRTTAFAAEAAAQEINMTTTDATEGVAAFTERRTPHYRGR
;
A
#
# COMPACT_ATOMS: atom_id res chain seq x y z
N MET A 1 37.86 -32.81 -41.43
CA MET A 1 37.53 -31.38 -41.25
C MET A 1 36.03 -31.28 -41.06
N THR A 2 35.67 -30.69 -39.94
CA THR A 2 34.41 -30.80 -39.19
C THR A 2 33.29 -29.94 -39.76
N SER A 3 32.13 -30.54 -40.01
CA SER A 3 30.85 -29.85 -40.17
C SER A 3 30.22 -29.62 -38.80
N SER A 4 30.16 -28.37 -38.35
CA SER A 4 29.36 -27.98 -37.18
C SER A 4 28.02 -27.40 -37.66
N PRO A 5 26.86 -27.85 -37.15
CA PRO A 5 25.58 -27.24 -37.45
C PRO A 5 25.31 -26.06 -36.49
N GLU A 6 24.62 -25.05 -37.03
CA GLU A 6 24.08 -23.91 -36.29
C GLU A 6 23.16 -24.39 -35.16
N LYS A 7 23.48 -24.00 -33.92
CA LYS A 7 22.52 -24.02 -32.80
C LYS A 7 21.76 -22.71 -32.81
N SER A 8 20.56 -22.74 -33.38
CA SER A 8 19.50 -21.79 -33.07
C SER A 8 19.18 -21.88 -31.58
N ALA A 9 19.47 -20.81 -30.84
CA ALA A 9 19.09 -20.67 -29.45
C ALA A 9 17.59 -20.37 -29.39
N GLU A 10 16.80 -21.40 -29.07
CA GLU A 10 15.44 -21.21 -28.54
C GLU A 10 15.57 -20.48 -27.21
N ILE A 11 15.13 -19.23 -27.17
CA ILE A 11 14.87 -18.51 -25.93
C ILE A 11 13.65 -19.19 -25.32
N SER A 12 13.89 -20.06 -24.34
CA SER A 12 12.83 -20.63 -23.52
C SER A 12 12.13 -19.50 -22.79
N ALA A 13 10.87 -19.24 -23.13
CA ALA A 13 9.98 -18.42 -22.32
C ALA A 13 9.88 -19.05 -20.93
N GLU A 14 10.52 -18.45 -19.93
CA GLU A 14 10.30 -18.79 -18.53
C GLU A 14 8.80 -18.71 -18.25
N SER A 15 8.22 -19.78 -17.75
CA SER A 15 6.83 -19.81 -17.33
C SER A 15 6.67 -18.84 -16.15
N ALA A 16 6.06 -17.67 -16.40
CA ALA A 16 5.72 -16.71 -15.36
C ALA A 16 4.93 -17.41 -14.23
N ASP A 17 5.27 -17.12 -12.97
CA ASP A 17 4.54 -17.63 -11.81
C ASP A 17 3.06 -17.23 -11.96
N PRO A 18 2.09 -18.17 -11.87
CA PRO A 18 0.67 -17.86 -11.95
C PRO A 18 0.23 -16.69 -11.05
N VAL A 19 0.90 -16.48 -9.91
CA VAL A 19 0.62 -15.37 -9.00
C VAL A 19 1.00 -14.00 -9.58
N ASP A 20 2.04 -13.93 -10.43
CA ASP A 20 2.49 -12.68 -11.06
C ASP A 20 1.43 -12.13 -12.04
N SER A 21 0.60 -13.02 -12.61
CA SER A 21 -0.54 -12.60 -13.43
C SER A 21 -1.69 -11.99 -12.61
N LEU A 22 -1.74 -12.26 -11.30
CA LEU A 22 -2.79 -11.82 -10.37
C LEU A 22 -2.42 -10.56 -9.57
N VAL A 23 -1.14 -10.21 -9.53
CA VAL A 23 -0.61 -8.96 -8.97
C VAL A 23 0.39 -8.41 -9.98
N LEU A 24 -0.07 -7.51 -10.84
CA LEU A 24 0.80 -6.91 -11.84
C LEU A 24 1.75 -5.92 -11.18
N HIS A 25 2.99 -5.89 -11.63
CA HIS A 25 4.01 -4.98 -11.14
C HIS A 25 4.77 -4.36 -12.31
N ALA A 26 5.00 -3.04 -12.23
CA ALA A 26 5.84 -2.31 -13.16
C ALA A 26 6.51 -1.14 -12.43
N THR A 27 7.75 -0.82 -12.82
CA THR A 27 8.41 0.41 -12.37
C THR A 27 8.51 1.36 -13.56
N ASP A 28 7.98 2.57 -13.40
CA ASP A 28 7.98 3.62 -14.42
C ASP A 28 8.23 4.97 -13.76
N ASN A 29 9.12 5.79 -14.31
CA ASN A 29 9.51 7.10 -13.74
C ASN A 29 9.85 7.06 -12.23
N HIS A 30 10.59 6.04 -11.79
CA HIS A 30 10.91 5.78 -10.38
C HIS A 30 9.70 5.52 -9.47
N VAL A 31 8.54 5.20 -10.05
CA VAL A 31 7.32 4.81 -9.34
C VAL A 31 7.09 3.31 -9.51
N SER A 32 6.98 2.59 -8.40
CA SER A 32 6.57 1.19 -8.38
C SER A 32 5.04 1.10 -8.40
N TRP A 33 4.47 0.63 -9.50
CA TRP A 33 3.05 0.39 -9.68
C TRP A 33 2.71 -1.05 -9.34
N ILE A 34 1.85 -1.24 -8.34
CA ILE A 34 1.36 -2.54 -7.89
C ILE A 34 -0.15 -2.59 -8.16
N THR A 35 -0.58 -3.47 -9.05
CA THR A 35 -1.98 -3.55 -9.50
C THR A 35 -2.58 -4.90 -9.16
N LEU A 36 -3.63 -4.90 -8.32
CA LEU A 36 -4.43 -6.10 -8.08
C LEU A 36 -5.18 -6.47 -9.36
N ASN A 37 -4.98 -7.69 -9.85
CA ASN A 37 -5.49 -8.11 -11.15
C ASN A 37 -6.30 -9.41 -11.07
N ARG A 38 -7.44 -9.31 -10.38
CA ARG A 38 -8.40 -10.39 -10.23
C ARG A 38 -9.84 -9.83 -10.20
N PRO A 39 -10.24 -9.10 -11.25
CA PRO A 39 -11.46 -8.27 -11.25
C PRO A 39 -12.76 -9.08 -11.12
N GLU A 40 -12.77 -10.33 -11.60
CA GLU A 40 -13.89 -11.26 -11.48
C GLU A 40 -14.21 -11.63 -10.01
N ALA A 41 -13.22 -11.55 -9.13
CA ALA A 41 -13.37 -11.72 -7.68
C ALA A 41 -13.40 -10.39 -6.92
N LEU A 42 -13.58 -9.26 -7.60
CA LEU A 42 -13.44 -7.92 -7.04
C LEU A 42 -12.09 -7.73 -6.31
N ASN A 43 -11.03 -8.33 -6.87
CA ASN A 43 -9.66 -8.24 -6.35
C ASN A 43 -9.53 -8.71 -4.90
N ALA A 44 -10.35 -9.69 -4.48
CA ALA A 44 -10.18 -10.34 -3.18
C ALA A 44 -8.80 -11.00 -3.08
N ILE A 45 -8.10 -10.78 -1.97
CA ILE A 45 -6.68 -11.13 -1.80
C ILE A 45 -6.56 -12.57 -1.28
N THR A 46 -5.96 -13.46 -2.06
CA THR A 46 -5.54 -14.80 -1.59
C THR A 46 -4.28 -14.72 -0.72
N PRO A 47 -3.94 -15.78 0.03
CA PRO A 47 -2.65 -15.86 0.73
C PRO A 47 -1.43 -15.62 -0.16
N ASP A 48 -1.41 -16.17 -1.38
CA ASP A 48 -0.27 -16.05 -2.29
C ASP A 48 -0.17 -14.64 -2.88
N GLN A 49 -1.30 -14.05 -3.29
CA GLN A 49 -1.34 -12.64 -3.71
C GLN A 49 -0.87 -11.72 -2.58
N ARG A 50 -1.24 -12.02 -1.33
CA ARG A 50 -0.79 -11.25 -0.17
C ARG A 50 0.72 -11.31 0.01
N GLU A 51 1.32 -12.49 -0.09
CA GLU A 51 2.79 -12.61 0.00
C GLU A 51 3.47 -11.85 -1.15
N ARG A 52 2.94 -11.95 -2.36
CA ARG A 52 3.44 -11.20 -3.53
C ARG A 52 3.37 -9.69 -3.32
N LEU A 53 2.27 -9.17 -2.76
CA LEU A 53 2.14 -7.75 -2.40
C LEU A 53 3.20 -7.33 -1.37
N ILE A 54 3.40 -8.12 -0.32
CA ILE A 54 4.43 -7.86 0.71
C ILE A 54 5.83 -7.83 0.06
N GLN A 55 6.11 -8.76 -0.85
CA GLN A 55 7.39 -8.80 -1.57
C GLN A 55 7.60 -7.56 -2.44
N HIS A 56 6.60 -7.11 -3.21
CA HIS A 56 6.72 -5.90 -4.02
C HIS A 56 6.91 -4.65 -3.16
N LEU A 57 6.21 -4.54 -2.03
CA LEU A 57 6.40 -3.43 -1.07
C LEU A 57 7.79 -3.45 -0.46
N SER A 58 8.28 -4.63 -0.06
CA SER A 58 9.63 -4.79 0.50
C SER A 58 10.71 -4.45 -0.52
N HIS A 59 10.56 -4.89 -1.78
CA HIS A 59 11.47 -4.57 -2.87
C HIS A 59 11.45 -3.06 -3.14
N ALA A 60 10.27 -2.45 -3.28
CA ALA A 60 10.14 -1.02 -3.49
C ALA A 60 10.76 -0.20 -2.35
N SER A 61 10.69 -0.70 -1.12
CA SER A 61 11.31 -0.05 0.04
C SER A 61 12.84 -0.05 -0.03
N SER A 62 13.45 -1.16 -0.44
CA SER A 62 14.91 -1.32 -0.44
C SER A 62 15.60 -0.85 -1.72
N ASP A 63 14.87 -0.75 -2.83
CA ASP A 63 15.40 -0.32 -4.12
C ASP A 63 15.69 1.21 -4.12
N PRO A 64 16.94 1.64 -4.35
CA PRO A 64 17.27 3.06 -4.45
C PRO A 64 16.72 3.73 -5.70
N ASP A 65 16.34 2.99 -6.74
CA ASP A 65 15.77 3.53 -7.98
C ASP A 65 14.24 3.69 -7.88
N VAL A 66 13.58 3.11 -6.88
CA VAL A 66 12.18 3.39 -6.56
C VAL A 66 12.09 4.55 -5.56
N ARG A 67 11.24 5.54 -5.87
CA ARG A 67 11.09 6.78 -5.10
C ARG A 67 9.65 7.04 -4.63
N ALA A 68 8.66 6.35 -5.20
CA ALA A 68 7.28 6.32 -4.73
C ALA A 68 6.60 4.98 -5.13
N VAL A 69 5.47 4.66 -4.50
CA VAL A 69 4.67 3.46 -4.79
C VAL A 69 3.23 3.85 -5.06
N VAL A 70 2.59 3.22 -6.04
CA VAL A 70 1.15 3.29 -6.26
C VAL A 70 0.55 1.89 -6.13
N ILE A 71 -0.51 1.75 -5.33
CA ILE A 71 -1.34 0.55 -5.26
C ILE A 71 -2.69 0.86 -5.90
N THR A 72 -3.06 0.09 -6.92
CA THR A 72 -4.37 0.19 -7.59
C THR A 72 -4.91 -1.18 -7.96
N ALA A 73 -6.02 -1.24 -8.70
CA ALA A 73 -6.63 -2.49 -9.12
C ALA A 73 -7.33 -2.38 -10.47
N THR A 74 -7.45 -3.52 -11.16
CA THR A 74 -8.22 -3.61 -12.40
C THR A 74 -9.72 -3.78 -12.14
N GLY A 75 -10.55 -3.44 -13.14
CA GLY A 75 -11.99 -3.67 -13.10
C GLY A 75 -12.76 -2.71 -12.19
N ARG A 76 -13.96 -3.15 -11.75
CA ARG A 76 -14.95 -2.29 -11.09
C ARG A 76 -14.77 -2.11 -9.57
N GLY A 77 -13.75 -2.72 -8.98
CA GLY A 77 -13.54 -2.74 -7.54
C GLY A 77 -12.06 -2.59 -7.22
N PHE A 78 -11.75 -1.93 -6.11
CA PHE A 78 -10.38 -1.86 -5.62
C PHE A 78 -9.98 -3.18 -4.98
N CYS A 79 -10.68 -3.58 -3.91
CA CYS A 79 -10.44 -4.86 -3.24
C CYS A 79 -11.60 -5.19 -2.29
N ALA A 80 -12.20 -6.38 -2.46
CA ALA A 80 -13.28 -6.87 -1.60
C ALA A 80 -12.82 -7.46 -0.25
N GLY A 81 -11.51 -7.42 0.04
CA GLY A 81 -10.90 -7.94 1.27
C GLY A 81 -10.22 -9.29 1.08
N ALA A 82 -10.05 -10.04 2.17
CA ALA A 82 -9.45 -11.36 2.12
C ALA A 82 -10.35 -12.35 1.37
N ASP A 83 -9.76 -13.19 0.52
CA ASP A 83 -10.49 -14.27 -0.12
C ASP A 83 -10.78 -15.40 0.86
N LEU A 84 -12.03 -15.46 1.33
CA LEU A 84 -12.50 -16.50 2.25
C LEU A 84 -12.84 -17.82 1.54
N ARG A 85 -12.93 -17.83 0.19
CA ARG A 85 -13.28 -19.02 -0.59
C ARG A 85 -12.10 -19.99 -0.75
N GLY A 86 -10.87 -19.45 -0.78
CA GLY A 86 -9.62 -20.24 -0.89
C GLY A 86 -9.21 -20.98 0.39
N GLY A 87 -9.92 -20.77 1.51
CA GLY A 87 -9.65 -21.46 2.77
C GLY A 87 -9.90 -22.97 2.78
N SER A 88 -10.28 -23.58 1.65
CA SER A 88 -10.53 -25.03 1.58
C SER A 88 -9.35 -25.88 1.07
N SER A 89 -8.30 -25.29 0.45
CA SER A 89 -7.26 -26.11 -0.20
C SER A 89 -5.83 -25.97 0.35
N THR A 90 -5.47 -24.93 1.11
CA THR A 90 -4.06 -24.78 1.57
C THR A 90 -3.87 -24.35 3.03
N GLY A 91 -4.92 -24.32 3.86
CA GLY A 91 -4.72 -23.84 5.24
C GLY A 91 -5.84 -24.06 6.24
N ARG A 92 -6.94 -24.75 5.88
CA ARG A 92 -7.77 -25.35 6.91
C ARG A 92 -7.02 -26.59 7.38
N PRO A 93 -6.64 -26.69 8.67
CA PRO A 93 -6.22 -27.98 9.19
C PRO A 93 -7.27 -29.02 8.75
N PRO A 94 -6.87 -30.21 8.28
CA PRO A 94 -7.83 -31.29 8.07
C PRO A 94 -8.71 -31.37 9.30
N ALA A 95 -10.02 -31.65 9.14
CA ALA A 95 -11.02 -31.65 10.21
C ALA A 95 -10.49 -32.27 11.53
N GLY A 96 -9.87 -31.42 12.32
CA GLY A 96 -8.90 -31.78 13.33
C GLY A 96 -8.88 -30.64 14.33
N GLU A 97 -8.41 -30.96 15.53
CA GLU A 97 -8.56 -30.09 16.70
C GLU A 97 -8.01 -28.69 16.40
N ARG A 98 -8.87 -27.66 16.50
CA ARG A 98 -8.43 -26.28 16.40
C ARG A 98 -7.50 -26.01 17.57
N VAL A 99 -6.25 -25.67 17.30
CA VAL A 99 -5.31 -25.30 18.36
C VAL A 99 -5.59 -23.85 18.75
N ALA A 100 -5.69 -23.59 20.05
CA ALA A 100 -5.82 -22.24 20.57
C ALA A 100 -4.67 -21.36 20.03
N GLY A 101 -5.02 -20.27 19.34
CA GLY A 101 -4.06 -19.32 18.76
C GLY A 101 -3.86 -19.42 17.24
N ASP A 102 -4.41 -20.42 16.54
CA ASP A 102 -4.23 -20.57 15.09
C ASP A 102 -4.78 -19.40 14.28
N VAL A 103 -5.97 -18.92 14.64
CA VAL A 103 -6.60 -17.74 14.01
C VAL A 103 -5.74 -16.50 14.23
N ALA A 104 -5.29 -16.27 15.48
CA ALA A 104 -4.43 -15.14 15.81
C ALA A 104 -3.08 -15.19 15.08
N ARG A 105 -2.50 -16.39 14.89
CA ARG A 105 -1.27 -16.57 14.10
C ARG A 105 -1.50 -16.27 12.62
N THR A 106 -2.59 -16.77 12.05
CA THR A 106 -2.95 -16.55 10.64
C THR A 106 -3.15 -15.08 10.33
N ILE A 107 -3.83 -14.34 11.22
CA ILE A 107 -4.06 -12.89 11.06
C ILE A 107 -2.74 -12.12 11.17
N ARG A 108 -1.93 -12.41 12.20
CA ARG A 108 -0.63 -11.73 12.44
C ARG A 108 0.36 -11.93 11.30
N LEU A 109 0.52 -13.17 10.83
CA LEU A 109 1.45 -13.51 9.75
C LEU A 109 0.87 -13.22 8.35
N GLY A 110 -0.41 -12.88 8.28
CA GLY A 110 -1.13 -12.62 7.04
C GLY A 110 -1.51 -11.15 6.90
N ALA A 111 -2.79 -10.84 7.13
CA ALA A 111 -3.36 -9.52 6.88
C ALA A 111 -2.62 -8.39 7.60
N GLN A 112 -2.21 -8.59 8.86
CA GLN A 112 -1.49 -7.58 9.62
C GLN A 112 -0.07 -7.36 9.09
N ARG A 113 0.60 -8.41 8.60
CA ARG A 113 1.92 -8.28 7.93
C ARG A 113 1.82 -7.47 6.63
N LEU A 114 0.74 -7.63 5.86
CA LEU A 114 0.50 -6.82 4.67
C LEU A 114 0.34 -5.33 5.02
N ILE A 115 -0.48 -5.03 6.03
CA ILE A 115 -0.66 -3.63 6.45
C ILE A 115 0.63 -3.05 7.04
N GLY A 116 1.36 -3.82 7.85
CA GLY A 116 2.69 -3.45 8.32
C GLY A 116 3.63 -3.11 7.15
N ALA A 117 3.68 -3.94 6.11
CA ALA A 117 4.52 -3.70 4.94
C ALA A 117 4.22 -2.37 4.21
N VAL A 118 2.99 -1.87 4.27
CA VAL A 118 2.63 -0.54 3.72
C VAL A 118 3.12 0.58 4.65
N LEU A 119 2.84 0.46 5.95
CA LEU A 119 3.21 1.45 6.97
C LEU A 119 4.73 1.59 7.11
N ASP A 120 5.45 0.47 6.99
CA ASP A 120 6.90 0.35 7.16
C ASP A 120 7.67 0.60 5.85
N CYS A 121 6.99 0.74 4.70
CA CYS A 121 7.65 1.04 3.44
C CYS A 121 8.31 2.43 3.50
N GLU A 122 9.62 2.50 3.25
CA GLU A 122 10.38 3.76 3.27
C GLU A 122 9.90 4.77 2.22
N LYS A 123 9.23 4.31 1.17
CA LYS A 123 8.74 5.18 0.09
C LYS A 123 7.31 5.66 0.41
N PRO A 124 6.94 6.87 -0.03
CA PRO A 124 5.54 7.28 -0.03
C PRO A 124 4.69 6.31 -0.85
N VAL A 125 3.59 5.83 -0.28
CA VAL A 125 2.65 4.89 -0.90
C VAL A 125 1.31 5.59 -1.14
N ILE A 126 0.85 5.60 -2.39
CA ILE A 126 -0.45 6.13 -2.79
C ILE A 126 -1.41 4.98 -3.07
N ALA A 127 -2.60 4.99 -2.48
CA ALA A 127 -3.71 4.18 -2.94
C ALA A 127 -4.50 4.94 -4.02
N ALA A 128 -4.65 4.35 -5.21
CA ALA A 128 -5.57 4.81 -6.24
C ALA A 128 -6.78 3.88 -6.29
N VAL A 129 -7.83 4.25 -5.54
CA VAL A 129 -9.02 3.44 -5.28
C VAL A 129 -10.04 3.60 -6.40
N ASN A 130 -10.00 2.71 -7.37
CA ASN A 130 -10.83 2.69 -8.60
C ASN A 130 -12.28 2.24 -8.37
N GLY A 131 -12.62 1.71 -7.19
CA GLY A 131 -13.96 1.19 -6.92
C GLY A 131 -14.16 0.79 -5.46
N THR A 132 -15.00 -0.21 -5.21
CA THR A 132 -15.27 -0.64 -3.83
C THR A 132 -14.02 -1.21 -3.15
N ALA A 133 -13.71 -0.69 -1.97
CA ALA A 133 -12.72 -1.18 -1.02
C ALA A 133 -13.44 -1.65 0.26
N ALA A 134 -13.36 -2.94 0.58
CA ALA A 134 -14.10 -3.53 1.70
C ALA A 134 -13.21 -4.40 2.59
N GLY A 135 -13.44 -4.35 3.91
CA GLY A 135 -12.68 -5.11 4.90
C GLY A 135 -11.17 -4.84 4.76
N LEU A 136 -10.37 -5.90 4.60
CA LEU A 136 -8.93 -5.77 4.35
C LEU A 136 -8.59 -4.87 3.15
N GLY A 137 -9.46 -4.79 2.13
CA GLY A 137 -9.25 -3.88 0.99
C GLY A 137 -9.38 -2.42 1.37
N ALA A 138 -10.30 -2.08 2.27
CA ALA A 138 -10.38 -0.74 2.84
C ALA A 138 -9.16 -0.45 3.72
N HIS A 139 -8.74 -1.42 4.54
CA HIS A 139 -7.56 -1.26 5.40
C HIS A 139 -6.27 -1.10 4.60
N LEU A 140 -6.12 -1.80 3.46
CA LEU A 140 -5.00 -1.64 2.54
C LEU A 140 -4.93 -0.21 1.98
N ALA A 141 -6.06 0.33 1.52
CA ALA A 141 -6.11 1.70 1.04
C ALA A 141 -5.78 2.71 2.15
N LEU A 142 -6.38 2.55 3.34
CA LEU A 142 -6.23 3.48 4.47
C LEU A 142 -4.89 3.36 5.21
N ALA A 143 -4.12 2.30 4.94
CA ALA A 143 -2.74 2.19 5.40
C ALA A 143 -1.75 2.95 4.52
N CYS A 144 -2.13 3.28 3.27
CA CYS A 144 -1.30 4.08 2.38
C CYS A 144 -1.21 5.52 2.89
N ASP A 145 -0.10 6.20 2.59
CA ASP A 145 0.18 7.55 3.06
C ASP A 145 -0.79 8.59 2.46
N LEU A 146 -1.22 8.34 1.21
CA LEU A 146 -2.16 9.17 0.49
C LEU A 146 -3.20 8.30 -0.22
N VAL A 147 -4.45 8.73 -0.21
CA VAL A 147 -5.58 8.03 -0.82
C VAL A 147 -6.26 8.94 -1.84
N LEU A 148 -6.25 8.47 -3.09
CA LEU A 148 -7.02 9.01 -4.20
C LEU A 148 -8.17 8.05 -4.48
N ALA A 149 -9.37 8.58 -4.73
CA ALA A 149 -10.52 7.74 -5.01
C ALA A 149 -11.30 8.20 -6.23
N ALA A 150 -11.77 7.25 -7.04
CA ALA A 150 -12.84 7.52 -7.99
C ALA A 150 -14.11 7.96 -7.25
N ASP A 151 -14.91 8.86 -7.81
CA ASP A 151 -16.17 9.32 -7.20
C ASP A 151 -17.16 8.18 -6.93
N SER A 152 -17.12 7.12 -7.74
CA SER A 152 -17.91 5.90 -7.59
C SER A 152 -17.37 4.93 -6.52
N ALA A 153 -16.20 5.20 -5.94
CA ALA A 153 -15.60 4.34 -4.93
C ALA A 153 -16.40 4.33 -3.63
N LYS A 154 -16.32 3.20 -2.92
CA LYS A 154 -17.01 2.97 -1.65
C LYS A 154 -16.05 2.29 -0.67
N PHE A 155 -16.07 2.73 0.58
CA PHE A 155 -15.29 2.13 1.66
C PHE A 155 -16.24 1.44 2.64
N ILE A 156 -15.94 0.20 3.03
CA ILE A 156 -16.87 -0.62 3.83
C ILE A 156 -16.13 -1.43 4.91
N GLU A 157 -16.46 -1.19 6.18
CA GLU A 157 -16.06 -2.04 7.31
C GLU A 157 -17.00 -3.27 7.42
N VAL A 158 -16.86 -4.21 6.46
CA VAL A 158 -17.83 -5.28 6.21
C VAL A 158 -17.92 -6.37 7.30
N PHE A 159 -17.05 -6.35 8.31
CA PHE A 159 -16.86 -7.43 9.28
C PHE A 159 -18.13 -7.77 10.09
N VAL A 160 -18.87 -6.77 10.55
CA VAL A 160 -20.10 -6.96 11.33
C VAL A 160 -21.17 -7.74 10.55
N ARG A 161 -21.23 -7.54 9.23
CA ARG A 161 -22.15 -8.27 8.32
C ARG A 161 -21.79 -9.75 8.20
N ARG A 162 -20.64 -10.17 8.70
CA ARG A 162 -20.15 -11.56 8.73
C ARG A 162 -20.00 -12.11 10.14
N GLY A 163 -20.42 -11.38 11.17
CA GLY A 163 -20.22 -11.78 12.57
C GLY A 163 -18.75 -11.79 13.00
N LEU A 164 -17.92 -10.97 12.35
CA LEU A 164 -16.48 -10.87 12.61
C LEU A 164 -16.13 -9.51 13.23
N VAL A 165 -15.00 -9.48 13.92
CA VAL A 165 -14.32 -8.23 14.29
C VAL A 165 -13.35 -7.82 13.17
N PRO A 166 -13.00 -6.52 13.04
CA PRO A 166 -11.94 -6.09 12.13
C PRO A 166 -10.60 -6.76 12.49
N ASP A 167 -9.94 -7.38 11.52
CA ASP A 167 -8.72 -8.19 11.74
C ASP A 167 -7.50 -7.71 10.94
N GLY A 168 -7.70 -6.89 9.90
CA GLY A 168 -6.67 -6.33 9.02
C GLY A 168 -6.12 -4.97 9.45
N GLY A 169 -6.07 -4.64 10.74
CA GLY A 169 -5.50 -3.36 11.21
C GLY A 169 -6.46 -2.17 11.23
N GLY A 170 -7.68 -2.28 10.71
CA GLY A 170 -8.67 -1.19 10.75
C GLY A 170 -8.97 -0.64 12.14
N ALA A 171 -9.02 -1.49 13.16
CA ALA A 171 -9.21 -1.06 14.57
C ALA A 171 -8.05 -0.23 15.14
N TYR A 172 -6.87 -0.27 14.50
CA TYR A 172 -5.73 0.59 14.80
C TYR A 172 -5.77 1.89 13.96
N LEU A 173 -6.02 1.76 12.65
CA LEU A 173 -5.95 2.84 11.67
C LEU A 173 -7.10 3.85 11.80
N LEU A 174 -8.35 3.40 11.70
CA LEU A 174 -9.51 4.30 11.64
C LEU A 174 -9.62 5.26 12.83
N PRO A 175 -9.49 4.84 14.10
CA PRO A 175 -9.60 5.79 15.21
C PRO A 175 -8.49 6.84 15.21
N ARG A 176 -7.31 6.56 14.63
CA ARG A 176 -6.22 7.54 14.47
C ARG A 176 -6.50 8.54 13.34
N LEU A 177 -7.23 8.12 12.30
CA LEU A 177 -7.58 8.96 11.15
C LEU A 177 -8.82 9.83 11.41
N ILE A 178 -9.87 9.28 12.04
CA ILE A 178 -11.19 9.93 12.13
C ILE A 178 -11.77 9.99 13.55
N GLY A 179 -11.00 9.59 14.56
CA GLY A 179 -11.45 9.50 15.94
C GLY A 179 -12.31 8.26 16.23
N PRO A 180 -12.43 7.87 17.52
CA PRO A 180 -13.02 6.60 17.91
C PRO A 180 -14.53 6.51 17.67
N GLN A 181 -15.27 7.62 17.69
CA GLN A 181 -16.72 7.61 17.52
C GLN A 181 -17.11 7.27 16.08
N ARG A 182 -16.53 7.98 15.10
CA ARG A 182 -16.76 7.72 13.69
C ARG A 182 -16.23 6.35 13.27
N ALA A 183 -15.06 5.95 13.79
CA ALA A 183 -14.53 4.62 13.55
C ALA A 183 -15.52 3.52 13.99
N LYS A 184 -16.10 3.66 15.20
CA LYS A 184 -17.12 2.72 15.70
C LYS A 184 -18.40 2.74 14.88
N GLU A 185 -18.88 3.91 14.48
CA GLU A 185 -20.06 4.01 13.60
C GLU A 185 -19.87 3.19 12.31
N LEU A 186 -18.74 3.41 11.61
CA LEU A 186 -18.43 2.65 10.40
C LEU A 186 -18.33 1.14 10.67
N MET A 187 -17.67 0.73 11.75
CA MET A 187 -17.46 -0.69 12.09
C MET A 187 -18.73 -1.39 12.62
N PHE A 188 -19.59 -0.68 13.36
CA PHE A 188 -20.80 -1.25 13.98
C PHE A 188 -21.91 -1.46 12.97
N PHE A 189 -22.09 -0.52 12.04
CA PHE A 189 -23.12 -0.63 11.01
C PHE A 189 -22.60 -1.31 9.74
N GLY A 190 -21.31 -1.18 9.45
CA GLY A 190 -20.68 -1.75 8.27
C GLY A 190 -21.25 -1.17 6.96
N ASP A 191 -21.79 0.05 7.03
CA ASP A 191 -22.40 0.74 5.89
C ASP A 191 -21.36 1.24 4.90
N ALA A 192 -21.79 1.40 3.65
CA ALA A 192 -20.92 1.89 2.61
C ALA A 192 -20.73 3.40 2.75
N LEU A 193 -19.48 3.80 2.99
CA LEU A 193 -19.04 5.18 2.98
C LEU A 193 -18.72 5.59 1.55
N THR A 194 -19.35 6.66 1.05
CA THR A 194 -19.08 7.20 -0.29
C THR A 194 -17.68 7.83 -0.34
N ALA A 195 -17.08 7.94 -1.53
CA ALA A 195 -15.81 8.64 -1.71
C ALA A 195 -15.86 10.10 -1.22
N ALA A 196 -16.97 10.80 -1.49
CA ALA A 196 -17.18 12.18 -1.06
C ALA A 196 -17.24 12.30 0.47
N ASP A 197 -17.97 11.42 1.15
CA ASP A 197 -18.00 11.39 2.62
C ASP A 197 -16.65 10.98 3.20
N ALA A 198 -15.96 10.01 2.60
CA ALA A 198 -14.62 9.62 3.02
C ALA A 198 -13.63 10.80 2.96
N ALA A 199 -13.71 11.63 1.92
CA ALA A 199 -12.92 12.86 1.82
C ALA A 199 -13.31 13.87 2.89
N ARG A 200 -14.62 14.08 3.13
CA ARG A 200 -15.13 14.97 4.20
C ARG A 200 -14.67 14.52 5.60
N LEU A 201 -14.51 13.21 5.80
CA LEU A 201 -14.00 12.64 7.05
C LEU A 201 -12.47 12.72 7.18
N GLY A 202 -11.74 12.98 6.09
CA GLY A 202 -10.27 13.00 6.06
C GLY A 202 -9.61 11.64 5.76
N LEU A 203 -10.38 10.64 5.31
CA LEU A 203 -9.88 9.32 4.92
C LEU A 203 -9.35 9.29 3.48
N VAL A 204 -9.79 10.23 2.64
CA VAL A 204 -9.41 10.36 1.22
C VAL A 204 -8.89 11.76 0.98
N ASN A 205 -7.70 11.88 0.39
CA ASN A 205 -7.08 13.18 0.10
C ASN A 205 -7.74 13.86 -1.09
N ARG A 206 -8.13 13.10 -2.11
CA ARG A 206 -8.79 13.64 -3.31
C ARG A 206 -9.72 12.64 -3.98
N VAL A 207 -10.90 13.14 -4.36
CA VAL A 207 -11.88 12.42 -5.18
C VAL A 207 -11.85 12.98 -6.59
N VAL A 208 -11.86 12.12 -7.60
CA VAL A 208 -11.83 12.48 -9.02
C VAL A 208 -12.79 11.60 -9.83
N PRO A 209 -13.20 12.02 -11.04
CA PRO A 209 -13.88 11.11 -11.97
C PRO A 209 -13.07 9.82 -12.20
N PRO A 210 -13.71 8.67 -12.45
CA PRO A 210 -13.02 7.39 -12.64
C PRO A 210 -11.94 7.46 -13.73
N ASP A 211 -12.23 8.14 -14.84
CA ASP A 211 -11.32 8.27 -15.99
C ASP A 211 -10.09 9.14 -15.69
N ASP A 212 -10.14 9.97 -14.66
CA ASP A 212 -9.03 10.85 -14.23
C ASP A 212 -8.17 10.22 -13.13
N LEU A 213 -8.56 9.06 -12.58
CA LEU A 213 -7.90 8.49 -11.40
C LEU A 213 -6.45 8.09 -11.67
N GLU A 214 -6.20 7.33 -12.74
CA GLU A 214 -4.83 6.87 -13.07
C GLU A 214 -3.91 8.07 -13.34
N LYS A 215 -4.39 9.03 -14.13
CA LYS A 215 -3.66 10.27 -14.42
C LYS A 215 -3.32 11.03 -13.13
N THR A 216 -4.30 11.21 -12.25
CA THR A 216 -4.09 11.92 -10.98
C THR A 216 -3.10 11.18 -10.07
N ALA A 217 -3.17 9.84 -10.03
CA ALA A 217 -2.24 9.01 -9.26
C ALA A 217 -0.81 9.11 -9.81
N ARG A 218 -0.65 9.08 -11.12
CA ARG A 218 0.63 9.28 -11.80
C ARG A 218 1.22 10.65 -11.50
N ASP A 219 0.44 11.71 -11.65
CA ASP A 219 0.88 13.08 -11.36
C ASP A 219 1.38 13.22 -9.91
N TRP A 220 0.68 12.62 -8.94
CA TRP A 220 1.10 12.66 -7.53
C TRP A 220 2.33 11.80 -7.26
N ALA A 221 2.37 10.59 -7.80
CA ALA A 221 3.48 9.66 -7.61
C ALA A 221 4.77 10.18 -8.23
N GLU A 222 4.72 10.73 -9.45
CA GLU A 222 5.89 11.32 -10.12
C GLU A 222 6.35 12.60 -9.42
N ARG A 223 5.42 13.40 -8.88
CA ARG A 223 5.79 14.54 -8.02
C ARG A 223 6.53 14.10 -6.76
N LEU A 224 6.13 13.00 -6.12
CA LEU A 224 6.87 12.44 -4.97
C LEU A 224 8.20 11.84 -5.42
N ALA A 225 8.22 11.16 -6.57
CA ALA A 225 9.41 10.53 -7.14
C ALA A 225 10.46 11.55 -7.61
N THR A 226 10.09 12.80 -7.88
CA THR A 226 11.03 13.89 -8.18
C THR A 226 11.48 14.65 -6.92
N GLY A 227 10.83 14.43 -5.78
CA GLY A 227 11.14 15.06 -4.48
C GLY A 227 12.27 14.37 -3.69
N PRO A 228 12.74 14.95 -2.57
CA PRO A 228 13.87 14.44 -1.81
C PRO A 228 13.52 13.14 -1.07
N THR A 229 13.78 11.99 -1.69
CA THR A 229 13.23 10.68 -1.25
C THR A 229 13.60 10.32 0.19
N ARG A 230 14.83 10.61 0.63
CA ARG A 230 15.25 10.34 2.02
C ARG A 230 14.55 11.24 3.04
N ALA A 231 14.35 12.51 2.72
CA ALA A 231 13.58 13.41 3.57
C ALA A 231 12.11 12.98 3.68
N LEU A 232 11.50 12.56 2.57
CA LEU A 232 10.12 12.03 2.56
C LEU A 232 10.01 10.74 3.38
N ALA A 233 10.96 9.82 3.25
CA ALA A 233 11.02 8.57 4.01
C ALA A 233 11.11 8.82 5.53
N LEU A 234 12.03 9.68 5.95
CA LEU A 234 12.19 10.06 7.35
C LEU A 234 10.95 10.79 7.88
N THR A 235 10.33 11.66 7.07
CA THR A 235 9.08 12.33 7.43
C THR A 235 7.97 11.32 7.70
N LYS A 236 7.77 10.35 6.80
CA LYS A 236 6.79 9.27 6.98
C LYS A 236 7.06 8.49 8.28
N GLN A 237 8.31 8.08 8.51
CA GLN A 237 8.71 7.35 9.70
C GLN A 237 8.38 8.12 10.99
N LEU A 238 8.73 9.41 11.06
CA LEU A 238 8.46 10.27 12.21
C LEU A 238 6.96 10.42 12.48
N VAL A 239 6.17 10.68 11.44
CA VAL A 239 4.71 10.85 11.56
C VAL A 239 4.07 9.55 12.05
N ASN A 240 4.42 8.41 11.46
CA ASN A 240 3.86 7.11 11.84
C ASN A 240 4.23 6.75 13.30
N ALA A 241 5.49 6.96 13.69
CA ALA A 241 5.97 6.68 15.05
C ALA A 241 5.36 7.62 16.11
N SER A 242 5.00 8.86 15.74
CA SER A 242 4.42 9.84 16.67
C SER A 242 3.10 9.40 17.29
N LEU A 243 2.37 8.50 16.62
CA LEU A 243 1.08 8.00 17.09
C LEU A 243 1.21 7.01 18.26
N ASP A 244 2.40 6.46 18.48
CA ASP A 244 2.68 5.42 19.47
C ASP A 244 3.76 5.84 20.49
N THR A 245 4.22 7.09 20.47
CA THR A 245 5.30 7.59 21.32
C THR A 245 4.92 8.84 22.10
N ASP A 246 5.59 9.08 23.23
CA ASP A 246 5.45 10.34 23.97
C ASP A 246 6.21 11.48 23.28
N ARG A 247 5.87 12.72 23.64
CA ARG A 247 6.47 13.94 23.06
C ARG A 247 8.00 13.97 23.12
N THR A 248 8.59 13.56 24.24
CA THR A 248 10.04 13.61 24.42
C THR A 248 10.73 12.64 23.47
N THR A 249 10.20 11.42 23.36
CA THR A 249 10.67 10.42 22.40
C THR A 249 10.53 10.90 20.96
N ALA A 250 9.38 11.48 20.59
CA ALA A 250 9.14 12.00 19.24
C ALA A 250 10.10 13.14 18.86
N PHE A 251 10.33 14.11 19.75
CA PHE A 251 11.25 15.23 19.48
C PHE A 251 12.71 14.78 19.34
N ALA A 252 13.14 13.80 20.14
CA ALA A 252 14.48 13.23 20.00
C ALA A 252 14.64 12.52 18.65
N ALA A 253 13.63 11.77 18.22
CA ALA A 253 13.63 11.12 16.91
C ALA A 253 13.68 12.13 15.76
N GLU A 254 12.93 13.23 15.85
CA GLU A 254 12.94 14.30 14.85
C GLU A 254 14.33 14.94 14.70
N ALA A 255 14.99 15.28 15.81
CA ALA A 255 16.34 15.84 15.78
C ALA A 255 17.36 14.88 15.15
N ALA A 256 17.29 13.59 15.50
CA ALA A 256 18.17 12.56 14.94
C ALA A 256 17.91 12.34 13.44
N ALA A 257 16.65 12.33 13.01
CA ALA A 257 16.29 12.22 11.60
C ALA A 257 16.80 13.42 10.79
N GLN A 258 16.72 14.63 11.34
CA GLN A 258 17.23 15.81 10.66
C GLN A 258 18.76 15.79 10.55
N GLU A 259 19.49 15.37 11.59
CA GLU A 259 20.95 15.17 11.53
C GLU A 259 21.33 14.21 10.39
N ILE A 260 20.64 13.06 10.31
CA ILE A 260 20.85 12.09 9.23
C ILE A 260 20.53 12.72 7.87
N ASN A 261 19.38 13.38 7.74
CA ASN A 261 18.94 13.99 6.48
C ASN A 261 19.92 15.06 5.97
N MET A 262 20.52 15.84 6.86
CA MET A 262 21.52 16.86 6.51
C MET A 262 22.82 16.29 5.93
N THR A 263 23.05 14.98 6.05
CA THR A 263 24.18 14.29 5.38
C THR A 263 23.91 13.91 3.91
N THR A 264 22.66 14.07 3.44
CA THR A 264 22.25 13.69 2.08
C THR A 264 22.65 14.71 1.03
N THR A 265 22.79 14.24 -0.22
CA THR A 265 23.04 15.15 -1.37
C THR A 265 21.82 16.02 -1.65
N ASP A 266 20.61 15.50 -1.45
CA ASP A 266 19.36 16.24 -1.62
C ASP A 266 19.20 17.39 -0.63
N ALA A 267 19.63 17.23 0.63
CA ALA A 267 19.59 18.32 1.60
C ALA A 267 20.55 19.46 1.20
N THR A 268 21.75 19.11 0.75
CA THR A 268 22.74 20.07 0.24
C THR A 268 22.18 20.85 -0.96
N GLU A 269 21.61 20.13 -1.93
CA GLU A 269 20.97 20.70 -3.12
C GLU A 269 19.78 21.59 -2.76
N GLY A 270 18.93 21.17 -1.82
CA GLY A 270 17.79 21.96 -1.37
C GLY A 270 18.18 23.31 -0.78
N VAL A 271 19.23 23.35 0.05
CA VAL A 271 19.77 24.59 0.64
C VAL A 271 20.39 25.49 -0.43
N ALA A 272 21.17 24.91 -1.35
CA ALA A 272 21.80 25.64 -2.44
C ALA A 272 20.74 26.26 -3.38
N ALA A 273 19.79 25.46 -3.84
CA ALA A 273 18.71 25.89 -4.73
C ALA A 273 17.84 27.00 -4.12
N PHE A 274 17.56 26.92 -2.81
CA PHE A 274 16.85 27.97 -2.08
C PHE A 274 17.63 29.29 -2.09
N THR A 275 18.93 29.24 -1.80
CA THR A 275 19.81 30.42 -1.80
C THR A 275 19.93 31.05 -3.18
N GLU A 276 20.02 30.22 -4.21
CA GLU A 276 20.15 30.62 -5.62
C GLU A 276 18.82 30.96 -6.30
N ARG A 277 17.67 30.75 -5.62
CA ARG A 277 16.31 30.95 -6.13
C ARG A 277 16.02 30.19 -7.42
N ARG A 278 16.46 28.93 -7.49
CA ARG A 278 16.19 28.01 -8.60
C ARG A 278 15.40 26.79 -8.13
N THR A 279 14.86 26.04 -9.09
CA THR A 279 14.24 24.74 -8.80
C THR A 279 15.34 23.73 -8.41
N PRO A 280 15.18 22.99 -7.31
CA PRO A 280 16.12 21.93 -6.92
C PRO A 280 15.97 20.68 -7.81
N HIS A 281 17.07 19.95 -7.99
CA HIS A 281 17.10 18.66 -8.68
C HIS A 281 17.50 17.52 -7.73
N TYR A 282 16.49 16.85 -7.16
CA TYR A 282 16.72 15.79 -6.17
C TYR A 282 16.99 14.43 -6.82
N ARG A 283 17.95 13.69 -6.25
CA ARG A 283 18.41 12.35 -6.67
C ARG A 283 17.95 11.23 -5.73
N GLY A 284 17.33 11.57 -4.60
CA GLY A 284 16.85 10.60 -3.61
C GLY A 284 17.96 10.03 -2.72
N ARG A 285 19.09 10.72 -2.57
CA ARG A 285 20.29 10.27 -1.86
C ARG A 285 20.96 11.38 -1.07
#